data_AF-A0A967S7B1-F1
#
_entry.id   AF-A0A967S7B1-F1
#
_cell.length_a   1.000
_cell.length_b   1.000
_cell.length_c   1.000
_cell.angle_alpha   90.00
_cell.angle_beta   90.00
_cell.angle_gamma   90.00
#
_symmetry.space_group_name_H-M   'P 1'
#
loop_
_entity.id
_entity.type
_entity.pdbx_description
1 polymer ?
#
loop_
_entity_poly.entity_id
_entity_poly.type
_entity_poly.pdbx_seq_one_letter_code
_entity_poly.pdbx_strand_id
1 'polypeptide(L)'
;MTERGEQDSETIELVVLVCVECGREYAFEGGERPPGDLECGKCGNAVFRRFDAAARPDEVQEEFRDATERDLDADDPAGDATRGDLHDLNQP
;
A
#
# COMPACT_ATOMS: atom_id res chain seq x y z
N MET A 1 5.71 -12.93 -29.93
CA MET A 1 6.80 -12.09 -29.41
C MET A 1 6.19 -10.71 -29.25
N THR A 2 5.64 -10.41 -28.08
CA THR A 2 5.04 -9.10 -27.80
C THR A 2 5.59 -8.65 -26.46
N GLU A 3 6.25 -7.51 -26.54
CA GLU A 3 6.82 -6.69 -25.49
C GLU A 3 5.99 -6.67 -24.19
N ARG A 4 6.54 -7.21 -23.09
CA ARG A 4 6.12 -6.82 -21.73
C ARG A 4 6.76 -5.48 -21.47
N GLY A 5 5.95 -4.43 -21.41
CA GLY A 5 6.39 -3.10 -21.02
C GLY A 5 7.15 -3.19 -19.69
N GLU A 6 8.45 -2.95 -19.77
CA GLU A 6 9.31 -2.59 -18.65
C GLU A 6 8.70 -1.34 -18.03
N GLN A 7 7.89 -1.55 -17.00
CA GLN A 7 7.39 -0.48 -16.15
C GLN A 7 8.62 0.08 -15.45
N ASP A 8 9.11 1.21 -15.94
CA ASP A 8 10.00 2.10 -15.23
C ASP A 8 9.26 2.51 -13.95
N SER A 9 9.66 1.86 -12.87
CA SER A 9 8.84 1.73 -11.70
C SER A 9 9.66 2.38 -10.60
N GLU A 10 9.56 3.70 -10.64
CA GLU A 10 10.24 4.67 -9.80
C GLU A 10 10.01 4.29 -8.33
N THR A 11 11.09 3.95 -7.64
CA THR A 11 11.04 3.61 -6.22
C THR A 11 10.70 4.88 -5.43
N ILE A 12 9.43 5.05 -5.05
CA ILE A 12 9.01 6.19 -4.22
C ILE A 12 9.41 5.91 -2.77
N GLU A 13 10.62 6.30 -2.38
CA GLU A 13 11.03 6.20 -0.97
C GLU A 13 10.22 7.18 -0.12
N LEU A 14 9.32 6.65 0.72
CA LEU A 14 8.45 7.44 1.61
C LEU A 14 8.92 7.30 3.05
N VAL A 15 9.25 8.44 3.67
CA VAL A 15 9.58 8.54 5.10
C VAL A 15 8.45 9.28 5.81
N VAL A 16 7.83 8.62 6.78
CA VAL A 16 6.79 9.22 7.62
C VAL A 16 7.33 9.46 9.03
N LEU A 17 7.24 10.70 9.50
CA LEU A 17 7.59 11.12 10.86
C LEU A 17 6.32 11.43 11.65
N VAL A 18 6.16 10.79 12.80
CA VAL A 18 5.02 10.99 13.69
C VAL A 18 5.50 11.57 15.01
N CYS A 19 4.97 12.73 15.39
CA CYS A 19 5.27 13.34 16.69
C CYS A 19 4.77 12.45 17.83
N VAL A 20 5.65 12.10 18.76
CA VAL A 20 5.32 11.16 19.85
C VAL A 20 4.32 11.75 20.84
N GLU A 21 4.29 13.06 20.99
CA GLU A 21 3.44 13.72 21.97
C GLU A 21 2.01 13.97 21.45
N CYS A 22 1.88 14.52 20.24
CA CYS A 22 0.60 14.99 19.72
C CYS A 22 0.06 14.18 18.53
N GLY A 23 0.83 13.21 18.03
CA GLY A 23 0.46 12.32 16.92
C GLY A 23 0.47 12.97 15.53
N ARG A 24 0.98 14.20 15.37
CA ARG A 24 1.04 14.85 14.05
C ARG A 24 2.04 14.11 13.15
N GLU A 25 1.58 13.80 11.94
CA GLU A 25 2.35 13.14 10.88
C GLU A 25 2.95 14.15 9.89
N TYR A 26 4.13 13.81 9.38
CA TYR A 26 4.87 14.51 8.34
C TYR A 26 5.39 13.47 7.35
N ALA A 27 5.05 13.61 6.08
CA ALA A 27 5.48 12.70 5.02
C ALA A 27 6.52 13.38 4.13
N PHE A 28 7.59 12.65 3.80
CA PHE A 28 8.68 13.08 2.92
C PHE A 28 8.84 12.03 1.82
N GLU A 29 8.80 12.47 0.57
CA GLU A 29 8.91 11.62 -0.63
C GLU A 29 10.31 11.74 -1.24
N GLY A 30 10.75 10.72 -1.98
CA GLY A 30 12.00 10.75 -2.75
C GLY A 30 13.28 10.60 -1.92
N GLY A 31 13.20 9.95 -0.76
CA GLY A 31 14.38 9.69 0.08
C GLY A 31 14.96 10.95 0.72
N GLU A 32 14.25 12.08 0.67
CA GLU A 32 14.69 13.32 1.29
C GLU A 32 14.85 13.11 2.80
N ARG A 33 16.07 13.34 3.30
CA ARG A 33 16.36 13.18 4.73
C ARG A 33 15.62 14.29 5.48
N PRO A 34 14.75 13.96 6.45
CA PRO A 34 14.06 14.97 7.20
C PRO A 34 15.05 15.90 7.91
N PRO A 35 14.75 17.21 8.02
CA PRO A 35 15.65 18.16 8.66
C PRO A 35 15.87 17.76 10.12
N GLY A 36 17.14 17.78 10.58
CA GLY A 36 17.51 17.39 11.94
C GLY A 36 16.94 18.29 13.03
N ASP A 37 16.50 19.50 12.66
CA ASP A 37 15.85 20.50 13.50
C ASP A 37 14.32 20.55 13.25
N LEU A 38 13.72 19.46 12.77
CA LEU A 38 12.26 19.43 12.63
C LEU A 38 11.60 19.58 14.01
N GLU A 39 10.78 20.62 14.16
CA GLU A 39 9.96 20.82 15.35
C GLU A 39 8.48 20.64 15.00
N CYS A 40 7.73 20.03 15.90
CA CYS A 40 6.31 19.83 15.67
C CYS A 40 5.57 21.17 15.81
N GLY A 41 5.09 21.73 14.70
CA GLY A 41 4.32 22.99 14.71
C GLY A 41 3.02 22.97 15.53
N LYS A 42 2.60 21.83 16.08
CA LYS A 42 1.42 21.72 16.97
C LYS A 42 1.79 21.79 18.45
N CYS A 43 2.90 21.18 18.88
CA CYS A 43 3.26 21.04 20.30
C CYS A 43 4.66 21.56 20.66
N GLY A 44 5.49 21.89 19.66
CA GLY A 44 6.86 22.34 19.85
C GLY A 44 7.86 21.23 20.17
N ASN A 45 7.44 19.96 20.17
CA ASN A 45 8.34 18.85 20.45
C ASN A 45 9.20 18.47 19.23
N ALA A 46 10.45 18.08 19.46
CA ALA A 46 11.42 17.65 18.45
C ALA A 46 11.56 16.11 18.36
N VAL A 47 10.81 15.35 19.16
CA VAL A 47 10.88 13.88 19.19
C VAL A 47 9.83 13.26 18.26
N PHE A 48 10.30 12.54 17.25
CA PHE A 48 9.47 11.85 16.25
C PHE A 48 9.79 10.36 16.19
N ARG A 49 8.75 9.54 15.95
CA ARG A 49 8.92 8.17 15.45
C ARG A 49 9.00 8.20 13.94
N ARG A 50 10.01 7.51 13.40
CA ARG A 50 10.25 7.38 11.96
C ARG A 50 9.73 6.05 11.46
N PHE A 51 9.01 6.09 10.35
CA PHE A 51 8.56 4.93 9.60
C PHE A 51 9.09 5.05 8.18
N ASP A 52 9.82 4.05 7.75
CA ASP A 52 10.34 3.94 6.39
C ASP A 52 9.44 2.94 5.66
N ALA A 53 8.68 3.41 4.67
CA ALA A 53 7.88 2.54 3.83
C ALA A 53 8.72 2.14 2.61
N ALA A 54 9.07 0.86 2.52
CA ALA A 54 9.58 0.31 1.28
C ALA A 54 8.41 0.32 0.28
N ALA A 55 8.47 1.19 -0.74
CA ALA A 55 7.41 1.31 -1.73
C ALA A 55 7.30 0.12 -2.68
N ARG A 56 8.21 -0.86 -2.57
CA ARG A 56 8.08 -2.14 -3.25
C ARG A 56 7.59 -3.21 -2.29
N PRO A 57 6.54 -3.97 -2.67
CA PRO A 57 6.29 -5.24 -2.00
C PRO A 57 7.57 -6.08 -2.08
N ASP A 58 7.99 -6.61 -0.94
CA ASP A 58 9.09 -7.58 -0.89
C ASP A 58 8.69 -8.88 -1.62
N GLU A 59 9.65 -9.72 -1.96
CA GLU A 59 9.43 -11.00 -2.69
C GLU A 59 8.29 -11.82 -2.07
N VAL A 60 8.21 -11.87 -0.74
CA VAL A 60 7.14 -12.57 -0.02
C VAL A 60 5.76 -11.94 -0.25
N GLN A 61 5.69 -10.60 -0.30
CA GLN A 61 4.44 -9.89 -0.56
C GLN A 61 4.01 -10.05 -2.02
N GLU A 62 4.95 -10.09 -2.94
CA GLU A 62 4.68 -10.34 -4.36
C GLU A 62 4.16 -11.76 -4.58
N GLU A 63 4.80 -12.77 -3.98
CA GLU A 63 4.34 -14.16 -4.02
C GLU A 63 2.94 -14.30 -3.41
N PHE A 64 2.69 -13.69 -2.25
CA PHE A 64 1.36 -13.74 -1.63
C PHE A 64 0.29 -13.10 -2.50
N ARG A 65 0.60 -11.95 -3.11
CA ARG A 65 -0.30 -11.27 -4.05
C ARG A 65 -0.59 -12.16 -5.25
N ASP A 66 0.43 -12.70 -5.90
CA ASP A 66 0.28 -13.59 -7.06
C ASP A 66 -0.57 -14.83 -6.73
N ALA A 67 -0.34 -15.44 -5.56
CA ALA A 67 -1.07 -16.63 -5.12
C ALA A 67 -2.53 -16.36 -4.71
N THR A 68 -2.88 -15.13 -4.34
CA THR A 68 -4.20 -14.77 -3.78
C THR A 68 -5.01 -13.86 -4.69
N GLU A 69 -4.39 -13.26 -5.70
CA GLU A 69 -5.06 -12.44 -6.70
C GLU A 69 -6.10 -13.28 -7.42
N ARG A 70 -7.32 -12.74 -7.51
CA ARG A 70 -8.40 -13.39 -8.23
C ARG A 70 -8.26 -13.04 -9.70
N ASP A 71 -8.44 -14.04 -10.56
CA ASP A 71 -8.54 -13.78 -11.99
C ASP A 71 -9.74 -12.85 -12.29
N LEU A 72 -9.47 -11.82 -13.08
CA LEU A 72 -10.45 -10.80 -13.50
C LEU A 72 -10.56 -10.76 -15.04
N ASP A 73 -9.92 -11.68 -15.74
CA ASP A 73 -10.00 -11.76 -17.19
C ASP A 73 -11.46 -11.95 -17.65
N ALA A 74 -11.83 -11.24 -18.71
CA ALA A 74 -13.20 -11.27 -19.22
C ALA A 74 -13.60 -12.63 -19.83
N ASP A 75 -12.60 -13.44 -20.17
CA ASP A 75 -12.75 -14.80 -20.69
C ASP A 75 -12.80 -15.85 -19.57
N ASP A 76 -12.70 -15.45 -18.30
CA ASP A 76 -12.83 -16.35 -17.15
C ASP A 76 -14.23 -17.00 -17.16
N PRO A 77 -14.32 -18.35 -17.11
CA PRO A 77 -15.61 -19.02 -17.11
C PRO A 77 -16.42 -18.58 -15.91
N ALA A 78 -17.68 -18.21 -16.15
CA ALA A 78 -18.60 -17.88 -15.07
C ALA A 78 -18.56 -18.98 -13.99
N GLY A 79 -18.36 -18.56 -12.74
CA GLY A 79 -18.36 -19.48 -11.61
C GLY A 79 -19.68 -20.26 -11.51
N ASP A 80 -19.66 -21.37 -10.78
CA ASP A 80 -20.81 -22.27 -10.51
C ASP A 80 -21.95 -21.62 -9.71
N ALA A 81 -21.92 -20.30 -9.51
CA ALA A 81 -23.01 -19.61 -8.85
C ALA A 81 -24.26 -19.62 -9.75
N THR A 82 -25.28 -20.36 -9.34
CA THR A 82 -26.58 -20.37 -10.00
C THR A 82 -27.46 -19.25 -9.46
N ARG A 83 -28.53 -18.94 -10.20
CA ARG A 83 -29.55 -18.00 -9.73
C ARG A 83 -30.22 -18.46 -8.42
N GLY A 84 -30.29 -19.76 -8.18
CA GLY A 84 -30.84 -20.33 -6.94
C GLY A 84 -30.00 -19.96 -5.73
N ASP A 85 -28.67 -20.00 -5.86
CA ASP A 85 -27.73 -19.66 -4.79
C ASP A 85 -27.85 -18.18 -4.38
N LEU A 86 -28.09 -17.29 -5.34
CA LEU A 86 -28.35 -15.86 -5.07
C LEU A 86 -29.65 -15.63 -4.30
N HIS A 87 -30.66 -16.50 -4.46
CA HIS A 87 -31.93 -16.41 -3.74
C HIS A 87 -31.82 -16.92 -2.29
N ASP A 88 -30.92 -17.87 -2.01
CA ASP A 88 -30.64 -18.39 -0.67
C ASP A 88 -29.96 -17.34 0.23
N LEU A 89 -29.03 -16.56 -0.33
CA LEU A 89 -28.32 -15.47 0.36
C LEU A 89 -29.22 -14.32 0.85
N ASN A 90 -30.45 -14.21 0.35
CA ASN A 90 -31.36 -13.11 0.62
C ASN A 90 -32.58 -13.55 1.46
N GLN A 91 -32.52 -14.72 2.09
CA GLN A 91 -33.55 -15.26 2.98
C GLN A 91 -32.97 -15.44 4.38
N PRO A 92 -33.30 -14.56 5.36
CA PRO A 92 -32.87 -14.71 6.76
C PRO A 92 -33.57 -15.87 7.48
#